data_AF-A0A218QQG0-F1
#
_entry.id   AF-A0A218QQG0-F1
#
_cell.length_a   1.000
_cell.length_b   1.000
_cell.length_c   1.000
_cell.angle_alpha   90.00
_cell.angle_beta   90.00
_cell.angle_gamma   90.00
#
_symmetry.space_group_name_H-M   'P 1'
#
loop_
_entity.id
_entity.type
_entity.pdbx_description
1 polymer ?
#
loop_
_entity_poly.entity_id
_entity_poly.type
_entity_poly.pdbx_seq_one_letter_code
_entity_poly.pdbx_strand_id
1 'polypeptide(L)'
;MTLAPTPIKQYVEQRDKGYWIEGTRISLDSVVYSFLNGESPESIAQNFPLLSLEQVYGAIAFYLANREMIDVYLEEGSAEFQQLQQSFREKNPLLYQKLKASLAQKQGSV
;
A
#
# COMPACT_ATOMS: atom_id res chain seq x y z
N MET A 1 -31.41 23.82 20.31
CA MET A 1 -30.03 23.99 19.82
C MET A 1 -29.89 23.16 18.56
N THR A 2 -29.81 23.78 17.39
CA THR A 2 -29.71 23.07 16.11
C THR A 2 -28.23 22.88 15.80
N LEU A 3 -27.72 21.66 15.90
CA LEU A 3 -26.34 21.34 15.49
C LEU A 3 -26.29 21.34 13.96
N ALA A 4 -25.32 22.05 13.39
CA ALA A 4 -25.05 21.98 11.96
C ALA A 4 -24.57 20.55 11.60
N PRO A 5 -24.95 20.00 10.43
CA PRO A 5 -24.51 18.67 10.02
C PRO A 5 -22.99 18.65 9.87
N THR A 6 -22.33 17.72 10.56
CA THR A 6 -20.90 17.48 10.40
C THR A 6 -20.64 16.87 9.02
N PRO A 7 -19.72 17.41 8.21
CA PRO A 7 -19.41 16.83 6.91
C PRO A 7 -18.78 15.44 7.07
N ILE A 8 -19.27 14.47 6.31
CA ILE A 8 -18.66 13.14 6.22
C ILE A 8 -17.41 13.25 5.36
N LYS A 9 -16.25 12.87 5.91
CA LYS A 9 -14.97 12.87 5.21
C LYS A 9 -14.69 11.49 4.63
N GLN A 10 -14.27 11.46 3.37
CA GLN A 10 -13.86 10.23 2.68
C GLN A 10 -12.33 10.15 2.70
N TYR A 11 -11.77 9.05 3.20
CA TYR A 11 -10.32 8.88 3.34
C TYR A 11 -9.67 8.10 2.19
N VAL A 12 -10.48 7.33 1.46
CA VAL A 12 -10.02 6.45 0.39
C VAL A 12 -10.82 6.75 -0.86
N GLU A 13 -10.13 6.91 -1.98
CA GLU A 13 -10.70 7.07 -3.31
C GLU A 13 -10.27 5.91 -4.21
N GLN A 14 -11.18 5.43 -5.05
CA GLN A 14 -10.88 4.45 -6.08
C GLN A 14 -10.52 5.16 -7.38
N ARG A 15 -9.40 4.80 -8.00
CA ARG A 15 -8.99 5.32 -9.32
C ARG A 15 -8.75 4.14 -10.26
N ASP A 16 -9.54 4.03 -11.33
CA ASP A 16 -9.55 2.85 -12.20
C ASP A 16 -9.76 1.54 -11.38
N LYS A 17 -8.71 0.70 -11.29
CA LYS A 17 -8.75 -0.58 -10.56
C LYS A 17 -8.17 -0.51 -9.15
N GLY A 18 -7.50 0.58 -8.76
CA GLY A 18 -6.78 0.67 -7.49
C GLY A 18 -7.43 1.59 -6.46
N TYR A 19 -6.86 1.62 -5.25
CA TYR A 19 -7.30 2.49 -4.16
C TYR A 19 -6.16 3.39 -3.67
N TRP A 20 -6.50 4.65 -3.40
CA TRP A 20 -5.56 5.67 -2.92
C TRP A 20 -6.09 6.39 -1.68
N ILE A 21 -5.16 6.90 -0.88
CA ILE A 21 -5.51 7.81 0.21
C ILE A 21 -5.89 9.17 -0.39
N GLU A 22 -7.09 9.65 -0.04
CA GLU A 22 -7.69 10.86 -0.58
C GLU A 22 -6.75 12.06 -0.51
N GLY A 23 -6.61 12.76 -1.63
CA GLY A 23 -5.72 13.93 -1.74
C GLY A 23 -4.24 13.59 -1.87
N THR A 24 -3.88 12.31 -2.02
CA THR A 24 -2.48 11.87 -2.12
C THR A 24 -2.24 10.93 -3.30
N ARG A 25 -0.96 10.59 -3.52
CA ARG A 25 -0.53 9.53 -4.46
C ARG A 25 -0.15 8.23 -3.76
N ILE A 26 -0.42 8.12 -2.47
CA ILE A 26 -0.10 6.94 -1.67
C ILE A 26 -1.24 5.95 -1.82
N SER A 27 -0.94 4.71 -2.21
CA SER A 27 -1.94 3.66 -2.35
C SER A 27 -2.43 3.19 -1.00
N LEU A 28 -3.67 2.70 -0.98
CA LEU A 28 -4.23 2.04 0.19
C LEU A 28 -3.39 0.81 0.56
N ASP A 29 -2.92 0.07 -0.45
CA ASP A 29 -2.14 -1.17 -0.36
C ASP A 29 -0.93 -0.99 0.56
N SER A 30 -0.19 0.12 0.42
CA SER A 30 0.98 0.40 1.25
C SER A 30 0.63 0.53 2.72
N VAL A 31 -0.48 1.21 3.04
CA VAL A 31 -0.96 1.37 4.43
C VAL A 31 -1.47 0.04 4.99
N VAL A 32 -2.22 -0.72 4.18
CA VAL A 32 -2.78 -2.01 4.58
C VAL A 32 -1.69 -3.05 4.84
N TYR A 33 -0.69 -3.15 3.96
CA TYR A 33 0.43 -4.08 4.18
C TYR A 33 1.22 -3.74 5.45
N SER A 34 1.53 -2.46 5.71
CA SER A 34 2.20 -2.08 6.96
C SER A 34 1.37 -2.42 8.19
N PHE A 35 0.05 -2.17 8.15
CA PHE A 35 -0.85 -2.53 9.25
C PHE A 35 -0.90 -4.06 9.47
N LEU A 36 -1.00 -4.85 8.40
CA LEU A 36 -0.99 -6.32 8.46
C LEU A 36 0.35 -6.89 8.92
N ASN A 37 1.46 -6.19 8.67
CA ASN A 37 2.78 -6.51 9.20
C ASN A 37 2.94 -6.18 10.70
N GLY A 38 1.90 -5.65 11.34
CA GLY A 38 1.87 -5.34 12.77
C GLY A 38 2.43 -3.97 13.13
N GLU A 39 2.65 -3.09 12.16
CA GLU A 39 3.03 -1.71 12.44
C GLU A 39 1.85 -0.94 13.07
N SER A 40 2.15 -0.10 14.07
CA SER A 40 1.12 0.78 14.63
C SER A 40 0.76 1.91 13.66
N PRO A 41 -0.46 2.47 13.72
CA PRO A 41 -0.86 3.61 12.89
C PRO A 41 0.10 4.80 12.97
N GLU A 42 0.69 5.05 14.14
CA GLU A 42 1.67 6.12 14.34
C GLU A 42 2.98 5.84 13.60
N SER A 43 3.48 4.59 13.63
CA SER A 43 4.66 4.18 12.88
C SER A 43 4.41 4.27 11.37
N ILE A 44 3.21 3.87 10.93
CA ILE A 44 2.79 4.01 9.53
C ILE A 44 2.79 5.48 9.11
N ALA A 45 2.22 6.38 9.92
CA ALA A 45 2.23 7.81 9.63
C ALA A 45 3.67 8.39 9.57
N GLN A 46 4.59 7.88 10.37
CA GLN A 46 6.01 8.26 10.29
C GLN A 46 6.68 7.78 8.99
N ASN A 47 6.31 6.59 8.51
CA ASN A 47 6.82 6.02 7.25
C ASN A 47 6.24 6.74 6.01
N PHE A 48 5.09 7.39 6.16
CA PHE A 48 4.44 8.17 5.10
C PHE A 48 4.23 9.63 5.52
N PRO A 49 5.26 10.50 5.48
CA PRO A 49 5.18 11.88 5.98
C PRO A 49 4.15 12.78 5.28
N LEU A 50 3.61 12.35 4.13
CA LEU A 50 2.55 13.04 3.39
C LEU A 50 1.15 12.65 3.88
N LEU A 51 1.03 11.63 4.73
CA LEU A 51 -0.22 11.22 5.37
C LEU A 51 -0.33 11.84 6.75
N SER A 52 -1.49 12.43 7.04
CA SER A 52 -1.86 12.72 8.42
C SER A 52 -2.18 11.43 9.17
N LEU A 53 -2.00 11.43 10.49
CA LEU A 53 -2.41 10.31 11.34
C LEU A 53 -3.91 10.00 11.18
N GLU A 54 -4.74 11.03 11.02
CA GLU A 54 -6.17 10.92 10.72
C GLU A 54 -6.42 10.10 9.45
N GLN A 55 -5.70 10.40 8.35
CA GLN A 55 -5.82 9.65 7.10
C GLN A 55 -5.37 8.19 7.24
N VAL A 56 -4.32 7.92 8.03
CA VAL A 56 -3.88 6.54 8.29
C VAL A 56 -4.97 5.76 9.03
N TYR A 57 -5.54 6.32 10.10
CA TYR A 57 -6.65 5.70 10.80
C TYR A 57 -7.88 5.52 9.90
N GLY A 58 -8.20 6.52 9.08
CA GLY A 58 -9.29 6.46 8.12
C GLY A 58 -9.10 5.35 7.07
N ALA A 59 -7.88 5.17 6.58
CA ALA A 59 -7.51 4.10 5.65
C ALA A 59 -7.64 2.72 6.28
N ILE A 60 -7.14 2.55 7.51
CA ILE A 60 -7.25 1.29 8.26
C ILE A 60 -8.72 0.98 8.54
N ALA A 61 -9.51 1.97 8.95
CA ALA A 61 -10.95 1.79 9.17
C ALA A 61 -11.67 1.38 7.89
N PHE A 62 -11.35 2.00 6.75
CA PHE A 62 -11.90 1.62 5.45
C PHE A 62 -11.55 0.18 5.10
N TYR A 63 -10.29 -0.23 5.28
CA TYR A 63 -9.85 -1.61 5.06
C TYR A 63 -10.61 -2.60 5.95
N LEU A 64 -10.67 -2.34 7.26
CA LEU A 64 -11.36 -3.23 8.20
C LEU A 64 -12.86 -3.36 7.88
N ALA A 65 -13.50 -2.29 7.42
CA ALA A 65 -14.91 -2.31 7.02
C ALA A 65 -15.16 -3.06 5.70
N ASN A 66 -14.15 -3.17 4.83
CA ASN A 66 -14.27 -3.74 3.48
C ASN A 66 -13.29 -4.90 3.26
N ARG A 67 -12.91 -5.60 4.34
CA ARG A 67 -11.75 -6.49 4.37
C ARG A 67 -11.78 -7.56 3.28
N GLU A 68 -12.89 -8.26 3.11
CA GLU A 68 -13.02 -9.32 2.10
C GLU A 68 -12.76 -8.80 0.68
N MET A 69 -13.33 -7.63 0.35
CA MET A 69 -13.16 -7.02 -0.97
C MET A 69 -11.71 -6.57 -1.20
N ILE A 70 -11.10 -5.95 -0.19
CA ILE A 70 -9.73 -5.44 -0.31
C ILE A 70 -8.71 -6.58 -0.29
N ASP A 71 -8.92 -7.62 0.50
CA ASP A 71 -8.05 -8.81 0.50
C ASP A 71 -8.03 -9.48 -0.88
N VAL A 72 -9.20 -9.65 -1.53
CA VAL A 72 -9.28 -10.18 -2.90
C VAL A 72 -8.51 -9.29 -3.89
N TYR A 73 -8.73 -7.96 -3.83
CA TYR A 73 -8.00 -7.02 -4.68
C TYR A 73 -6.47 -7.08 -4.47
N LEU A 74 -6.01 -7.18 -3.22
CA LEU A 74 -4.59 -7.30 -2.90
C LEU A 74 -3.99 -8.62 -3.38
N GLU A 75 -4.75 -9.72 -3.29
CA GLU A 75 -4.33 -11.03 -3.80
C GLU A 75 -4.19 -11.03 -5.33
N GLU A 76 -5.16 -10.44 -6.05
CA GLU A 76 -5.11 -10.29 -7.50
C GLU A 76 -3.89 -9.48 -7.94
N GLY A 77 -3.64 -8.33 -7.30
CA GLY A 77 -2.48 -7.48 -7.58
C GLY A 77 -1.15 -8.19 -7.30
N SER A 78 -1.07 -8.97 -6.23
CA SER A 78 0.12 -9.78 -5.90
C SER A 78 0.38 -10.87 -6.95
N ALA A 79 -0.66 -11.56 -7.40
CA ALA A 79 -0.55 -12.60 -8.42
C ALA A 79 -0.07 -12.05 -9.77
N GLU A 80 -0.63 -10.92 -10.22
CA GLU A 80 -0.20 -10.24 -11.45
C GLU A 80 1.26 -9.80 -11.36
N PHE A 81 1.67 -9.22 -10.23
CA PHE A 81 3.06 -8.80 -10.02
C PHE A 81 4.05 -9.97 -10.02
N GLN A 82 3.66 -11.10 -9.41
CA GLN A 82 4.48 -12.32 -9.42
C GLN A 82 4.64 -12.88 -10.84
N GLN A 83 3.56 -12.97 -11.61
CA GLN A 83 3.60 -13.42 -13.00
C GLN A 83 4.48 -12.52 -13.85
N LEU A 84 4.36 -11.20 -13.67
CA LEU A 84 5.17 -10.22 -14.38
C LEU A 84 6.65 -10.40 -14.04
N GLN A 85 7.00 -10.53 -12.75
CA GLN A 85 8.37 -10.82 -12.31
C GLN A 85 8.92 -12.11 -12.92
N GLN A 86 8.14 -13.19 -12.95
CA GLN A 86 8.56 -14.45 -13.55
C GLN A 86 8.88 -14.28 -15.04
N SER A 87 7.98 -13.62 -15.78
CA SER A 87 8.19 -13.36 -17.21
C SER A 87 9.44 -12.49 -17.48
N PHE A 88 9.73 -11.53 -16.60
CA PHE A 88 10.95 -10.71 -16.70
C PHE A 88 12.22 -11.53 -16.44
N ARG A 89 12.19 -12.46 -15.47
CA ARG A 89 13.31 -13.38 -15.20
C ARG A 89 13.60 -14.27 -16.39
N GLU A 90 12.56 -14.81 -17.02
CA GLU A 90 12.68 -15.69 -18.18
C GLU A 90 13.19 -14.94 -19.42
N LYS A 91 12.69 -13.73 -19.65
CA LYS A 91 13.05 -12.94 -20.84
C LYS A 91 14.42 -12.26 -20.73
N ASN A 92 14.89 -11.94 -19.52
CA ASN A 92 16.15 -11.22 -19.30
C ASN A 92 16.98 -11.76 -18.12
N PRO A 93 17.46 -13.02 -18.20
CA PRO A 93 18.14 -13.69 -17.09
C PRO A 93 19.44 -13.00 -16.65
N LEU A 94 20.19 -12.42 -17.59
CA LEU A 94 21.45 -11.70 -17.29
C LEU A 94 21.20 -10.37 -16.57
N LEU A 95 20.15 -9.64 -16.92
CA LEU A 95 19.76 -8.40 -16.23
C LEU A 95 19.31 -8.72 -14.79
N TYR A 96 18.51 -9.79 -14.63
CA TYR A 96 18.05 -10.23 -13.33
C TYR A 96 19.20 -10.66 -12.41
N GLN A 97 20.19 -11.41 -12.92
CA GLN A 97 21.39 -11.76 -12.15
C GLN A 97 22.16 -10.52 -11.68
N LYS A 98 22.35 -9.52 -12.54
CA LYS A 98 23.03 -8.28 -12.18
C LYS A 98 22.27 -7.50 -11.09
N LEU A 99 20.96 -7.37 -11.23
CA LEU A 99 20.11 -6.72 -10.21
C LEU A 99 20.20 -7.44 -8.87
N LYS A 100 20.10 -8.77 -8.87
CA LYS A 100 20.21 -9.58 -7.65
C LYS A 100 21.58 -9.44 -6.97
N ALA A 101 22.67 -9.42 -7.75
CA ALA A 101 24.02 -9.23 -7.23
C ALA A 101 24.21 -7.83 -6.61
N SER A 102 23.69 -6.78 -7.25
CA SER A 102 23.78 -5.41 -6.72
C SER A 102 22.94 -5.21 -5.44
N LEU A 103 21.79 -5.88 -5.31
CA LEU A 103 20.98 -5.83 -4.09
C LEU A 103 21.69 -6.55 -2.92
N ALA A 104 22.37 -7.66 -3.18
CA ALA A 104 23.15 -8.38 -2.15
C ALA A 104 24.36 -7.57 -1.66
N GLN A 105 25.01 -6.81 -2.54
CA GLN A 105 26.14 -5.95 -2.17
C GLN A 105 25.73 -4.76 -1.29
N LYS A 106 24.52 -4.22 -1.47
CA LYS A 106 24.01 -3.12 -0.63
C LYS A 106 23.57 -3.54 0.77
N GLN A 107 23.22 -4.80 0.99
CA GLN A 107 22.81 -5.31 2.31
C GLN A 107 23.99 -5.79 3.18
N GLY A 108 25.19 -5.95 2.61
CA GLY A 108 26.41 -6.32 3.33
C GLY A 108 27.30 -5.14 3.74
N SER A 109 26.84 -3.90 3.58
CA SER A 109 27.54 -2.69 4.02
C SER A 109 26.69 -1.96 5.05
N VAL A 110 26.59 -2.56 6.24
CA VAL A 110 26.21 -1.91 7.50
C VAL A 110 27.15 -2.45 8.58
#